data_AF-A0A7N2M3G0-F1
#
_entry.id   AF-A0A7N2M3G0-F1
#
_cell.length_a   1.000
_cell.length_b   1.000
_cell.length_c   1.000
_cell.angle_alpha   90.00
_cell.angle_beta   90.00
_cell.angle_gamma   90.00
#
_symmetry.space_group_name_H-M   'P 1'
#
loop_
_entity.id
_entity.type
_entity.pdbx_description
1 polymer ?
#
loop_
_entity_poly.entity_id
_entity_poly.type
_entity_poly.pdbx_seq_one_letter_code
_entity_poly.pdbx_strand_id
1 'polypeptide(L)'
;MCPDFNNDYGVPSYISFLDSLIDEANDVKEIRKTGIIYNLLGSDDEVTQLFNEIGTDLVPNNKIYSDVRSRIQKYYKNKVKTWISQAIHDHFSSP
;
A
#
# COMPACT_ATOMS: atom_id res chain seq x y z
N MET A 1 -23.55 7.96 6.06
CA MET A 1 -23.49 8.46 4.68
C MET A 1 -24.84 9.02 4.28
N CYS A 2 -24.87 10.12 3.52
CA CYS A 2 -26.12 10.66 3.00
C CYS A 2 -26.69 9.69 1.94
N PRO A 3 -27.98 9.29 2.04
CA PRO A 3 -28.58 8.26 1.18
C PRO A 3 -28.77 8.70 -0.28
N ASP A 4 -28.61 9.99 -0.59
CA ASP A 4 -28.67 10.59 -1.91
C ASP A 4 -27.31 10.70 -2.62
N PHE A 5 -26.21 10.41 -1.91
CA PHE A 5 -24.87 10.43 -2.49
C PHE A 5 -24.57 9.08 -3.16
N ASN A 6 -24.53 9.08 -4.50
CA ASN A 6 -24.07 7.93 -5.28
C ASN A 6 -22.54 7.81 -5.15
N ASN A 7 -22.09 6.93 -4.25
CA ASN A 7 -20.68 6.62 -4.04
C ASN A 7 -20.29 5.36 -4.81
N ASP A 8 -19.32 5.45 -5.72
CA ASP A 8 -18.75 4.29 -6.41
C ASP A 8 -17.79 3.47 -5.52
N TYR A 9 -17.54 3.95 -4.30
CA TYR A 9 -16.61 3.41 -3.32
C TYR A 9 -15.14 3.41 -3.79
N GLY A 10 -14.80 4.07 -4.90
CA GLY A 10 -13.45 4.06 -5.47
C GLY A 10 -12.42 4.64 -4.50
N VAL A 11 -12.67 5.87 -4.03
CA VAL A 11 -11.80 6.57 -3.08
C VAL A 11 -11.62 5.82 -1.75
N PRO A 12 -12.69 5.45 -1.00
CA PRO A 12 -12.51 4.72 0.27
C PRO A 12 -11.84 3.35 0.06
N SER A 13 -12.06 2.68 -1.08
CA SER A 13 -11.40 1.40 -1.37
C SER A 13 -9.93 1.57 -1.72
N TYR A 14 -9.55 2.66 -2.37
CA TYR A 14 -8.16 2.97 -2.67
C TYR A 14 -7.38 3.31 -1.39
N ILE A 15 -7.96 4.16 -0.53
CA ILE A 15 -7.34 4.51 0.75
C ILE A 15 -7.18 3.26 1.62
N SER A 16 -8.22 2.43 1.76
CA SER A 16 -8.13 1.16 2.50
C SER A 16 -7.13 0.16 1.88
N PHE A 17 -6.90 0.22 0.56
CA PHE A 17 -5.85 -0.57 -0.07
C PHE A 17 -4.45 -0.05 0.26
N LEU A 18 -4.22 1.26 0.20
CA LEU A 18 -2.94 1.86 0.58
C LEU A 18 -2.63 1.67 2.07
N ASP A 19 -3.64 1.85 2.93
CA ASP A 19 -3.56 1.58 4.37
C ASP A 19 -3.08 0.14 4.65
N SER A 20 -3.61 -0.85 3.91
CA SER A 20 -3.13 -2.23 4.03
C SER A 20 -1.68 -2.48 3.57
N LEU A 21 -1.03 -1.49 2.98
CA LEU A 21 0.37 -1.53 2.53
C LEU A 21 1.30 -0.63 3.36
N ILE A 22 0.75 0.26 4.19
CA ILE A 22 1.49 1.28 4.94
C ILE A 22 1.32 0.96 6.43
N ASP A 23 2.35 0.39 7.05
CA ASP A 23 2.36 0.12 8.50
C ASP A 23 3.33 1.09 9.20
N GLU A 24 4.44 1.43 8.54
CA GLU A 24 5.48 2.32 9.07
C GLU A 24 5.95 3.37 8.03
N ALA A 25 6.72 4.37 8.49
CA ALA A 25 7.23 5.44 7.63
C ALA A 25 8.14 4.92 6.50
N ASN A 26 8.77 3.76 6.70
CA ASN A 26 9.60 3.15 5.65
C ASN A 26 8.75 2.63 4.48
N ASP A 27 7.52 2.15 4.73
CA ASP A 27 6.58 1.76 3.67
C ASP A 27 6.18 2.97 2.82
N VAL A 28 5.86 4.09 3.49
CA VAL A 28 5.54 5.37 2.83
C VAL A 28 6.69 5.82 1.94
N LYS A 29 7.93 5.71 2.43
CA LYS A 29 9.14 6.06 1.68
C LYS A 29 9.27 5.23 0.40
N GLU A 30 9.08 3.92 0.46
CA GLU A 30 9.14 3.04 -0.71
C GLU A 30 8.00 3.33 -1.69
N ILE A 31 6.77 3.48 -1.21
CA ILE A 31 5.60 3.80 -2.05
C ILE A 31 5.79 5.15 -2.75
N ARG A 32 6.33 6.16 -2.06
CA ARG A 32 6.65 7.47 -2.65
C ARG A 32 7.73 7.37 -3.72
N LYS A 33 8.78 6.58 -3.52
CA LYS A 33 9.83 6.35 -4.54
C LYS A 33 9.25 5.73 -5.82
N THR A 34 8.18 4.93 -5.72
CA THR A 34 7.49 4.38 -6.88
C THR A 34 6.51 5.35 -7.57
N GLY A 35 6.26 6.52 -6.97
CA GLY A 35 5.35 7.53 -7.51
C GLY A 35 3.86 7.25 -7.29
N ILE A 36 3.52 6.27 -6.43
CA ILE A 36 2.12 5.94 -6.11
C ILE A 36 1.49 7.03 -5.23
N ILE A 37 2.25 7.59 -4.28
CA ILE A 37 1.81 8.70 -3.42
C ILE A 37 2.82 9.84 -3.46
N TYR A 38 2.31 11.07 -3.24
CA TYR A 38 3.12 12.25 -3.04
C TYR A 38 2.92 12.74 -1.60
N ASN A 39 4.03 12.89 -0.87
CA ASN A 39 3.99 13.39 0.50
C ASN A 39 3.88 14.92 0.49
N LEU A 40 2.80 15.44 1.09
CA LEU A 40 2.54 16.86 1.28
C LEU A 40 2.39 17.25 2.76
N LEU A 41 2.65 16.32 3.69
CA LEU A 41 2.42 16.49 5.13
C LEU A 41 3.67 16.92 5.91
N GLY A 42 4.87 16.74 5.34
CA GLY A 42 6.13 17.21 5.93
C GLY A 42 7.10 16.07 6.24
N SER A 43 6.58 14.96 6.73
CA SER A 43 7.35 13.74 7.04
C SER A 43 6.62 12.47 6.59
N ASP A 44 7.36 11.38 6.42
CA ASP A 44 6.77 10.08 6.07
C ASP A 44 5.99 9.49 7.27
N ASP A 45 6.35 9.85 8.52
CA ASP A 45 5.61 9.49 9.74
C ASP A 45 4.21 10.11 9.80
N GLU A 46 4.07 11.39 9.44
CA GLU A 46 2.77 12.07 9.38
C GLU A 46 1.84 11.44 8.34
N VAL A 47 2.39 10.92 7.24
CA VAL A 47 1.62 10.16 6.24
C VAL A 47 1.16 8.83 6.81
N THR A 48 2.03 8.07 7.48
CA THR A 48 1.63 6.82 8.16
C THR A 48 0.53 7.07 9.18
N GLN A 49 0.66 8.11 10.01
CA GLN A 49 -0.37 8.48 10.98
C GLN A 49 -1.71 8.81 10.30
N LEU A 50 -1.70 9.59 9.21
CA LEU A 50 -2.92 9.89 8.46
C LEU A 50 -3.62 8.63 7.96
N PHE A 51 -2.88 7.67 7.38
CA PHE A 51 -3.48 6.43 6.87
C PHE A 51 -4.08 5.58 7.99
N ASN A 52 -3.37 5.41 9.11
CA ASN A 52 -3.88 4.68 10.28
C ASN A 52 -5.17 5.31 10.84
N GLU A 53 -5.24 6.64 10.91
CA GLU A 53 -6.42 7.36 11.41
C GLU A 53 -7.59 7.28 10.43
N ILE A 54 -7.37 7.59 9.15
CA ILE A 54 -8.45 7.61 8.16
C ILE A 54 -8.92 6.19 7.82
N GLY A 55 -8.06 5.18 7.89
CA GLY A 55 -8.35 3.77 7.61
C GLY A 55 -9.43 3.18 8.51
N THR A 56 -9.52 3.66 9.75
CA THR A 56 -10.35 3.06 10.82
C THR A 56 -11.86 3.16 10.54
N ASP A 57 -12.34 4.26 9.95
CA ASP A 57 -13.76 4.54 9.77
C ASP A 57 -14.25 4.45 8.30
N LEU A 58 -13.41 3.95 7.40
CA LEU A 58 -13.78 3.81 6.00
C LEU A 58 -14.72 2.64 5.77
N VAL A 59 -15.63 2.81 4.81
CA VAL A 59 -16.46 1.73 4.26
C VAL A 59 -15.98 1.43 2.84
N PRO A 60 -14.95 0.58 2.66
CA PRO A 60 -14.43 0.22 1.34
C PRO A 60 -15.28 -0.85 0.66
N ASN A 61 -15.21 -0.88 -0.67
CA ASN A 61 -15.61 -2.03 -1.48
C ASN A 61 -14.36 -2.86 -1.80
N ASN A 62 -14.17 -3.95 -1.07
CA ASN A 62 -13.01 -4.83 -1.18
C ASN A 62 -12.83 -5.50 -2.56
N LYS A 63 -13.83 -5.42 -3.45
CA LYS A 63 -13.75 -5.97 -4.81
C LYS A 63 -12.98 -5.06 -5.77
N ILE A 64 -12.90 -3.75 -5.52
CA ILE A 64 -12.33 -2.80 -6.49
C ILE A 64 -10.85 -3.08 -6.75
N TYR A 65 -10.09 -3.40 -5.68
CA TYR A 65 -8.64 -3.67 -5.76
C TYR A 65 -8.27 -5.12 -5.44
N SER A 66 -9.23 -6.06 -5.45
CA SER A 66 -8.97 -7.47 -5.12
C SER A 66 -7.96 -8.12 -6.07
N ASP A 67 -8.03 -7.79 -7.35
CA ASP A 67 -7.14 -8.36 -8.36
C ASP A 67 -5.70 -7.87 -8.19
N VAL A 68 -5.52 -6.59 -7.80
CA VAL A 68 -4.21 -6.02 -7.49
C VAL A 68 -3.63 -6.69 -6.25
N ARG A 69 -4.41 -6.82 -5.17
CA ARG A 69 -4.01 -7.54 -3.95
C ARG A 69 -3.61 -8.99 -4.27
N SER A 70 -4.39 -9.68 -5.09
CA SER A 70 -4.10 -11.06 -5.51
C SER A 70 -2.80 -11.16 -6.31
N ARG A 71 -2.53 -10.23 -7.22
CA ARG A 71 -1.28 -10.17 -7.99
C ARG A 71 -0.06 -9.90 -7.10
N ILE A 72 -0.17 -8.97 -6.15
CA ILE A 72 0.88 -8.70 -5.16
C ILE A 72 1.15 -9.96 -4.34
N GLN A 73 0.10 -10.59 -3.81
CA GLN A 73 0.23 -11.79 -3.00
C GLN A 73 0.83 -12.96 -3.78
N LYS A 74 0.45 -13.14 -5.05
CA LYS A 74 1.00 -14.16 -5.95
C LYS A 74 2.47 -13.90 -6.27
N TYR A 75 2.84 -12.63 -6.49
CA TYR A 75 4.23 -12.23 -6.68
C TYR A 75 5.07 -12.57 -5.44
N TYR A 76 4.58 -12.20 -4.25
CA TYR A 76 5.26 -12.46 -2.99
C TYR A 76 5.38 -13.96 -2.66
N LYS A 77 4.32 -14.75 -2.92
CA LYS A 77 4.32 -16.21 -2.70
C LYS A 77 5.17 -16.98 -3.70
N ASN A 78 5.61 -16.36 -4.80
CA ASN A 78 6.49 -17.01 -5.76
C ASN A 78 7.90 -17.12 -5.16
N LYS A 79 8.14 -18.22 -4.44
CA LYS A 79 9.41 -18.51 -3.74
C LYS A 79 10.63 -18.31 -4.64
N VAL A 80 10.55 -18.62 -5.94
CA VAL A 80 11.69 -18.41 -6.85
C VAL A 80 12.16 -16.95 -6.87
N LYS A 81 11.23 -15.98 -6.82
CA LYS A 81 11.58 -14.56 -6.77
C LYS A 81 12.15 -14.14 -5.41
N THR A 82 11.64 -14.70 -4.32
CA THR A 82 12.18 -14.47 -2.98
C THR A 82 13.62 -14.98 -2.88
N TRP A 83 13.90 -16.18 -3.42
CA TRP A 83 15.24 -16.77 -3.42
C TRP A 83 16.22 -15.99 -4.29
N ILE A 84 15.80 -15.50 -5.45
CA ILE A 84 16.63 -14.63 -6.29
C ILE A 84 16.90 -13.30 -5.58
N SER A 85 15.90 -12.70 -4.94
CA SER A 85 16.07 -11.46 -4.17
C SER A 85 17.04 -11.64 -3.00
N GLN A 86 16.92 -12.74 -2.25
CA GLN A 86 17.86 -13.10 -1.19
C GLN A 86 19.26 -13.33 -1.74
N ALA A 87 19.40 -14.09 -2.83
CA ALA A 87 20.70 -14.33 -3.44
C ALA A 87 21.38 -13.04 -3.93
N ILE A 88 20.62 -12.11 -4.55
CA ILE A 88 21.14 -10.79 -4.92
C ILE A 88 21.55 -10.01 -3.67
N HIS A 89 20.71 -10.03 -2.64
CA HIS A 89 21.01 -9.33 -1.40
C HIS A 89 22.27 -9.87 -0.71
N ASP A 90 22.42 -11.19 -0.62
CA ASP A 90 23.48 -11.82 0.16
C ASP A 90 24.80 -11.91 -0.61
N HIS A 91 24.75 -12.06 -1.95
CA HIS A 91 25.93 -12.30 -2.77
C HIS A 91 26.33 -11.13 -3.68
N PHE A 92 25.45 -10.14 -3.87
CA PHE A 92 25.68 -9.02 -4.79
C PHE A 92 25.43 -7.64 -4.16
N SER A 93 25.21 -7.54 -2.84
CA SER A 93 25.06 -6.23 -2.15
C SER A 93 26.37 -5.63 -1.63
N SER A 94 27.48 -6.37 -1.68
CA SER A 94 28.81 -5.81 -1.36
C SER A 94 29.59 -5.52 -2.64
N PRO A 95 30.35 -4.40 -2.69
CA PRO A 95 31.17 -4.02 -3.84
C PRO A 95 32.22 -5.07 -4.24
#